data_AF-A0A925I2S0-F1
#
_entry.id   AF-A0A925I2S0-F1
#
_cell.length_a   1.000
_cell.length_b   1.000
_cell.length_c   1.000
_cell.angle_alpha   90.00
_cell.angle_beta   90.00
_cell.angle_gamma   90.00
#
_symmetry.space_group_name_H-M   'P 1'
#
loop_
_entity.id
_entity.type
_entity.pdbx_description
1 polymer ?
#
loop_
_entity_poly.entity_id
_entity_poly.type
_entity_poly.pdbx_seq_one_letter_code
_entity_poly.pdbx_strand_id
1 'polypeptide(L)'
;MSGASTNLTSPPGVFSGETYEQLLSGSTGWAMDEGSLFFEGKGRVHQALRKIVKRLDALGIRYAVVGGMALVHHGYRRFTDDVDILLTREDLDKLHREVEGLGYLPPFS
;
A
#
# COMPACT_ATOMS: atom_id res chain seq x y z
N MET A 1 22.88 -36.01 -18.12
CA MET A 1 21.50 -36.02 -17.61
C MET A 1 21.02 -34.59 -17.59
N SER A 2 19.93 -34.34 -18.31
CA SER A 2 19.43 -33.03 -18.70
C SER A 2 18.98 -32.21 -17.50
N GLY A 3 19.37 -30.93 -17.48
CA GLY A 3 18.81 -29.94 -16.58
C GLY A 3 17.32 -29.75 -16.81
N ALA A 4 16.60 -29.47 -15.73
CA ALA A 4 15.22 -29.00 -15.76
C ALA A 4 15.13 -27.73 -14.90
N SER A 5 15.30 -26.62 -15.62
CA SER A 5 14.74 -25.27 -15.41
C SER A 5 13.99 -25.02 -14.10
N THR A 6 14.58 -24.19 -13.25
CA THR A 6 13.87 -23.39 -12.25
C THR A 6 12.97 -22.39 -12.97
N ASN A 7 11.67 -22.68 -13.06
CA ASN A 7 10.69 -21.71 -13.53
C ASN A 7 10.40 -20.68 -12.41
N LEU A 8 11.33 -19.75 -12.22
CA LEU A 8 11.05 -18.43 -11.65
C LEU A 8 10.45 -17.56 -12.76
N THR A 9 9.14 -17.61 -12.91
CA THR A 9 8.35 -16.65 -13.69
C THR A 9 7.04 -16.42 -12.92
N SER A 10 6.72 -15.22 -12.42
CA SER A 10 6.94 -13.90 -13.05
C SER A 10 7.01 -12.75 -12.03
N PRO A 11 7.95 -11.79 -12.18
CA PRO A 11 7.70 -10.36 -11.96
C PRO A 11 7.72 -9.67 -13.34
N PRO A 12 6.80 -8.76 -13.76
CA PRO A 12 6.00 -7.79 -13.02
C PRO A 12 4.48 -7.81 -13.36
N GLY A 13 3.64 -7.14 -12.57
CA GLY A 13 2.29 -6.72 -13.01
C GLY A 13 1.22 -7.82 -13.10
N VAL A 14 1.12 -8.71 -12.12
CA VAL A 14 0.03 -9.71 -12.10
C VAL A 14 -1.28 -9.04 -11.66
N PHE A 15 -2.06 -8.65 -12.65
CA PHE A 15 -3.51 -8.52 -12.59
C PHE A 15 -4.15 -9.91 -12.42
N SER A 16 -4.08 -10.51 -11.24
CA SER A 16 -4.88 -11.71 -10.92
C SER A 16 -6.28 -11.38 -10.41
N GLY A 17 -6.62 -10.09 -10.27
CA GLY A 17 -7.82 -9.66 -9.55
C GLY A 17 -7.70 -9.85 -8.03
N GLU A 18 -6.57 -10.37 -7.54
CA GLU A 18 -6.30 -10.53 -6.12
C GLU A 18 -5.88 -9.20 -5.49
N THR A 19 -6.38 -8.93 -4.29
CA THR A 19 -5.98 -7.77 -3.50
C THR A 19 -4.58 -7.95 -2.91
N TYR A 20 -4.01 -6.85 -2.41
CA TYR A 20 -2.70 -6.89 -1.76
C TYR A 20 -2.68 -7.82 -0.54
N GLU A 21 -3.76 -7.84 0.23
CA GLU A 21 -3.95 -8.67 1.42
C GLU A 21 -4.11 -10.15 1.05
N GLN A 22 -4.78 -10.44 -0.06
CA GLN A 22 -4.87 -11.80 -0.60
C GLN A 22 -3.50 -12.33 -1.02
N LEU A 23 -2.66 -11.50 -1.63
CA LEU A 23 -1.29 -11.89 -1.98
C LEU A 23 -0.43 -12.14 -0.72
N LEU A 24 -0.54 -11.27 0.29
CA LEU A 24 0.17 -11.44 1.57
C LEU A 24 -0.23 -12.71 2.30
N SER A 25 -1.51 -13.08 2.28
CA SER A 25 -2.03 -14.26 2.98
C SER A 25 -1.90 -15.56 2.18
N GLY A 26 -1.98 -15.49 0.85
CA GLY A 26 -2.03 -16.65 -0.04
C GLY A 26 -0.66 -17.19 -0.48
N SER A 27 0.42 -16.41 -0.35
CA SER A 27 1.77 -16.81 -0.79
C SER A 27 2.85 -16.44 0.21
N THR A 28 3.31 -17.42 0.99
CA THR A 28 4.37 -17.23 1.99
C THR A 28 5.65 -16.66 1.39
N GLY A 29 6.08 -17.16 0.24
CA GLY A 29 7.29 -16.67 -0.42
C GLY A 29 7.17 -15.20 -0.80
N TRP A 30 6.04 -14.84 -1.41
CA TRP A 30 5.77 -13.46 -1.79
C TRP A 30 5.65 -12.54 -0.57
N ALA A 31 5.00 -12.98 0.51
CA ALA A 31 4.88 -12.21 1.75
C ALA A 31 6.25 -11.94 2.41
N MET A 32 7.17 -12.90 2.35
CA MET A 32 8.54 -12.74 2.87
C MET A 32 9.36 -11.75 2.01
N ASP A 33 9.22 -11.83 0.68
CA ASP A 33 9.86 -10.89 -0.24
C ASP A 33 9.31 -9.46 -0.04
N GLU A 34 7.98 -9.33 0.04
CA GLU A 34 7.30 -8.05 0.28
C GLU A 34 7.67 -7.46 1.65
N GLY A 35 7.74 -8.29 2.70
CA GLY A 35 8.21 -7.89 4.02
C GLY A 35 9.67 -7.40 4.01
N SER A 36 10.54 -8.03 3.22
CA SER A 36 11.92 -7.57 3.05
C SER A 36 11.96 -6.20 2.37
N LEU A 37 11.22 -6.02 1.28
CA LEU A 37 11.08 -4.74 0.58
C LEU A 37 10.49 -3.65 1.48
N PHE A 38 9.53 -4.00 2.34
CA PHE A 38 8.97 -3.10 3.34
C PHE A 38 10.06 -2.53 4.25
N PHE A 39 10.88 -3.38 4.87
CA PHE A 39 11.93 -2.89 5.78
C PHE A 39 13.05 -2.13 5.05
N GLU A 40 13.16 -2.25 3.73
CA GLU A 40 14.03 -1.41 2.88
C GLU A 40 13.37 -0.09 2.41
N GLY A 41 12.10 0.18 2.78
CA GLY A 41 11.35 1.37 2.34
C GLY A 41 10.85 1.30 0.88
N LYS A 42 10.93 0.12 0.26
CA LYS A 42 10.62 -0.14 -1.15
C LYS A 42 9.31 -0.91 -1.36
N GLY A 43 8.73 -1.47 -0.29
CA GLY A 43 7.48 -2.22 -0.33
C GLY A 43 6.33 -1.43 -0.94
N ARG A 44 5.31 -2.14 -1.41
CA ARG A 44 4.10 -1.60 -2.05
C ARG A 44 3.36 -0.61 -1.16
N VAL A 45 3.29 -0.86 0.15
CA VAL A 45 2.67 0.08 1.10
C VAL A 45 3.42 1.42 1.16
N HIS A 46 4.76 1.43 1.09
CA HIS A 46 5.53 2.67 0.97
C HIS A 46 5.27 3.39 -0.36
N GLN A 47 5.12 2.64 -1.45
CA GLN A 47 4.77 3.20 -2.75
C GLN A 47 3.36 3.80 -2.73
N ALA A 48 2.40 3.13 -2.09
CA ALA A 48 1.04 3.61 -1.89
C ALA A 48 1.04 4.90 -1.08
N LEU A 49 1.73 4.93 0.07
CA LEU A 49 1.88 6.14 0.88
C LEU A 49 2.41 7.31 0.05
N ARG A 50 3.49 7.12 -0.72
CA ARG A 50 4.04 8.16 -1.61
C ARG A 50 3.05 8.68 -2.65
N LYS A 51 2.21 7.79 -3.21
CA LYS A 51 1.17 8.19 -4.18
C LYS A 51 0.04 8.97 -3.50
N ILE A 52 -0.39 8.52 -2.32
CA ILE A 52 -1.44 9.16 -1.52
C ILE A 52 -1.01 10.56 -1.12
N VAL A 53 0.14 10.72 -0.46
CA VAL A 53 0.63 12.03 0.00
C VAL A 53 0.82 13.00 -1.16
N LYS A 54 1.37 12.56 -2.29
CA LYS A 54 1.50 13.39 -3.50
C LYS A 54 0.15 13.90 -4.01
N ARG A 55 -0.91 13.07 -3.94
CA ARG A 55 -2.26 13.47 -4.34
C ARG A 55 -2.86 14.47 -3.35
N LEU A 56 -2.73 14.21 -2.05
CA LEU A 56 -3.24 15.10 -1.01
C LEU A 56 -2.55 16.47 -1.06
N ASP A 57 -1.23 16.49 -1.25
CA ASP A 57 -0.44 17.71 -1.44
C ASP A 57 -0.93 18.49 -2.67
N ALA A 58 -1.15 17.80 -3.80
CA ALA A 58 -1.63 18.44 -5.03
C ALA A 58 -3.06 19.01 -4.91
N LEU A 59 -3.89 18.43 -4.03
CA LEU A 59 -5.22 18.92 -3.71
C LEU A 59 -5.21 20.00 -2.61
N GLY A 60 -4.05 20.30 -2.01
CA GLY A 60 -3.94 21.21 -0.87
C GLY A 60 -4.74 20.74 0.35
N ILE A 61 -4.85 19.42 0.55
CA ILE A 61 -5.54 18.80 1.67
C ILE A 61 -4.55 18.64 2.83
N ARG A 62 -4.94 19.05 4.04
CA ARG A 62 -4.11 18.84 5.22
C ARG A 62 -4.32 17.43 5.76
N TYR A 63 -3.23 16.74 6.07
CA TYR A 63 -3.28 15.38 6.57
C TYR A 63 -2.19 15.09 7.59
N ALA A 64 -2.40 14.03 8.35
CA ALA A 64 -1.35 13.37 9.13
C ALA A 64 -1.32 11.88 8.77
N VAL A 65 -0.12 11.33 8.61
CA VAL A 65 0.06 9.87 8.56
C VAL A 65 -0.03 9.35 9.99
N VAL A 66 -0.88 8.35 10.22
CA VAL A 66 -1.07 7.73 11.54
C VAL A 66 -0.85 6.21 11.43
N GLY A 67 -1.13 5.47 12.51
CA GLY A 67 -1.08 4.01 12.48
C GLY A 67 0.32 3.42 12.27
N GLY A 68 0.37 2.25 11.61
CA GLY A 68 1.59 1.45 11.48
C GLY A 68 2.73 2.18 10.78
N MET A 69 2.42 2.92 9.72
CA MET A 69 3.41 3.68 8.94
C MET A 69 4.02 4.85 9.75
N ALA A 70 3.22 5.51 10.60
CA ALA A 70 3.74 6.54 11.50
C ALA A 70 4.69 5.95 12.56
N LEU A 71 4.33 4.79 13.12
CA LEU A 71 5.19 4.08 14.09
C LEU A 71 6.53 3.70 13.47
N VAL A 72 6.54 3.22 12.21
CA VAL A 72 7.76 2.90 11.46
C VAL A 72 8.63 4.14 11.26
N HIS A 73 8.02 5.28 10.91
CA HIS A 73 8.74 6.55 10.79
C HIS A 73 9.42 6.96 12.11
N HIS A 74 8.77 6.68 13.25
CA HIS A 74 9.31 6.94 14.60
C HIS A 74 10.24 5.85 15.13
N GLY A 75 10.72 4.94 14.27
CA GLY A 75 11.72 3.93 14.63
C GLY A 75 11.16 2.65 15.25
N TYR A 76 9.84 2.52 15.36
CA TYR A 76 9.24 1.28 15.81
C TYR A 76 9.19 0.26 14.65
N ARG A 77 10.07 -0.73 14.71
CA ARG A 77 10.28 -1.69 13.64
C ARG A 77 9.22 -2.80 13.66
N ARG A 78 8.12 -2.57 12.94
CA ARG A 78 7.03 -3.54 12.70
C ARG A 78 6.64 -3.55 11.23
N PHE A 79 6.06 -4.64 10.77
CA PHE A 79 5.39 -4.68 9.47
C PHE A 79 3.97 -4.08 9.58
N THR A 80 3.49 -3.48 8.50
CA THR A 80 2.10 -3.04 8.30
C THR A 80 1.79 -3.15 6.81
N ASP A 81 0.57 -3.56 6.47
CA ASP A 81 0.12 -3.76 5.10
C ASP A 81 -0.78 -2.62 4.59
N ASP A 82 -1.17 -1.72 5.48
CA ASP A 82 -2.08 -0.60 5.23
C ASP A 82 -1.43 0.78 5.42
N VAL A 83 -2.16 1.81 5.00
CA VAL A 83 -1.81 3.22 5.19
C VAL A 83 -2.99 3.92 5.84
N ASP A 84 -2.79 4.40 7.06
CA ASP A 84 -3.77 5.22 7.76
C ASP A 84 -3.47 6.71 7.59
N ILE A 85 -4.47 7.48 7.14
CA ILE A 85 -4.39 8.93 6.99
C ILE A 85 -5.50 9.59 7.79
N LEU A 86 -5.13 10.57 8.62
CA LEU A 86 -6.08 11.41 9.35
C LEU A 86 -6.26 12.75 8.64
N LEU A 87 -7.52 13.12 8.40
CA LEU A 87 -7.95 14.37 7.75
C LEU A 87 -8.93 15.12 8.66
N THR A 88 -9.12 16.41 8.41
CA THR A 88 -10.31 17.10 8.94
C THR A 88 -11.56 16.65 8.19
N ARG A 89 -12.74 16.89 8.75
CA ARG A 89 -14.01 16.54 8.10
C ARG A 89 -14.16 17.23 6.74
N GLU A 90 -13.83 18.52 6.70
CA GLU A 90 -13.95 19.34 5.50
C GLU A 90 -13.02 18.85 4.38
N ASP A 91 -11.80 18.47 4.74
CA ASP A 91 -10.80 17.95 3.81
C ASP A 91 -11.12 16.51 3.36
N LEU A 92 -11.76 15.69 4.21
CA LEU A 92 -12.27 14.38 3.82
C LEU A 92 -13.42 14.50 2.82
N ASP A 93 -14.36 15.42 3.06
CA ASP A 93 -15.46 15.68 2.12
C ASP A 93 -14.92 16.19 0.77
N LYS A 94 -13.88 17.04 0.80
CA LYS A 94 -13.18 17.47 -0.40
C LYS A 94 -12.51 16.30 -1.11
N LEU A 95 -11.81 15.44 -0.37
CA LEU A 95 -11.15 14.27 -0.95
C LEU A 95 -12.15 13.37 -1.67
N HIS A 96 -13.26 13.00 -1.02
CA HIS A 96 -14.27 12.12 -1.61
C HIS A 96 -14.79 12.68 -2.94
N ARG A 97 -15.11 13.97 -3.03
CA ARG A 97 -15.55 14.59 -4.30
C ARG A 97 -14.51 14.48 -5.44
N GLU A 98 -13.23 14.51 -5.11
CA GLU A 98 -12.14 14.48 -6.10
C GLU A 98 -11.75 13.05 -6.52
N VAL A 99 -12.08 12.04 -5.71
CA VAL A 99 -11.64 10.65 -5.92
C VAL A 99 -12.77 9.66 -6.14
N GLU A 100 -14.03 10.09 -6.00
CA GLU A 100 -15.20 9.29 -6.32
C GLU A 100 -15.13 8.77 -7.77
N GLY A 101 -15.41 7.48 -7.95
CA GLY A 101 -15.31 6.81 -9.25
C GLY A 101 -13.88 6.47 -9.71
N LEU A 102 -12.83 6.86 -8.97
CA LEU A 102 -11.43 6.49 -9.26
C LEU A 102 -10.97 5.20 -8.56
N GLY A 103 -11.93 4.37 -8.12
CA GLY A 103 -11.67 3.13 -7.39
C GLY A 103 -11.57 3.29 -5.87
N TYR A 104 -11.87 4.47 -5.33
CA TYR A 104 -12.02 4.67 -3.88
C TYR A 104 -13.44 4.29 -3.47
N LEU A 105 -13.56 3.46 -2.44
CA LEU A 105 -14.84 3.04 -1.89
C LEU A 105 -15.09 3.77 -0.57
N PRO A 106 -16.28 4.33 -0.35
CA PRO A 106 -16.64 4.84 0.97
C PRO A 106 -16.68 3.67 1.97
N PRO A 107 -16.32 3.91 3.24
CA PRO A 107 -16.43 2.88 4.25
C PRO A 107 -17.92 2.50 4.44
N PHE A 108 -18.20 1.20 4.40
CA PHE A 108 -19.52 0.59 4.70
C PHE A 108 -20.65 0.84 3.68
N SER A 109 -20.35 1.04 2.41
CA SER A 109 -21.35 1.01 1.31
C SER A 109 -21.69 -0.40 0.84
#